data_AF-A0A929JX59-F1
#
_entry.id   AF-A0A929JX59-F1
#
_cell.length_a   1.000
_cell.length_b   1.000
_cell.length_c   1.000
_cell.angle_alpha   90.00
_cell.angle_beta   90.00
_cell.angle_gamma   90.00
#
_symmetry.space_group_name_H-M   'P 1'
#
loop_
_entity.id
_entity.type
_entity.pdbx_description
1 polymer ?
#
loop_
_entity_poly.entity_id
_entity_poly.type
_entity_poly.pdbx_seq_one_letter_code
_entity_poly.pdbx_strand_id
1 'polypeptide(L)'
;MDHCSRALKLAIKANRRFERNVYKFLCRWVTEGENNTLLLFKQPVVKYLADDALRDFFLSTHHPMQELLKNQAIASHLGRSVEQVYFDPINGEPLLARVEQRIYNLARRMESELTHVPFRSVQPNKQTEAGDIADISTYPADSELVRYNSGNYFVSRPANGNVFDENSRRCTTEVNGNLHVLFKRGFLEERLCEIKLLMAGLKDQGKTDLQFFVIYSRHSAHEGHFGASLVIMDPVNPDFPTRVLVCDTLLKELPQHPRWWNHFIAEYSNVFGDAIAEIIEDLSHPLQKVNIKGDAPYRHDWDCPYYVASMANALVDLVVSNHHVILEGTTSDIHNAMKAVMTDYYQPDLEIKNRPDIKRINQVKRWNSGCALLTDIGKYISTKSLPYKV
;
A
#
# COMPACT_ATOMS: atom_id res chain seq x y z
N MET A 1 15.33 4.00 -29.54
CA MET A 1 14.31 5.07 -29.48
C MET A 1 12.92 4.64 -29.98
N ASP A 2 12.80 3.71 -30.94
CA ASP A 2 11.49 3.29 -31.50
C ASP A 2 10.56 2.49 -30.57
N HIS A 3 11.08 1.72 -29.63
CA HIS A 3 10.25 0.93 -28.70
C HIS A 3 9.42 1.80 -27.75
N CYS A 4 9.96 2.93 -27.28
CA CYS A 4 9.25 3.89 -26.42
C CYS A 4 8.08 4.55 -27.17
N SER A 5 8.29 4.91 -28.44
CA SER A 5 7.25 5.45 -29.33
C SER A 5 6.11 4.46 -29.59
N ARG A 6 6.43 3.16 -29.75
CA ARG A 6 5.41 2.12 -29.96
C ARG A 6 4.59 1.86 -28.71
N ALA A 7 5.21 1.72 -27.54
CA ALA A 7 4.51 1.49 -26.28
C ALA A 7 3.55 2.64 -25.95
N LEU A 8 4.01 3.89 -26.12
CA LEU A 8 3.19 5.08 -25.95
C LEU A 8 1.97 5.09 -26.88
N LYS A 9 2.16 4.82 -28.19
CA LYS A 9 1.07 4.77 -29.16
C LYS A 9 0.03 3.69 -28.83
N LEU A 10 0.48 2.52 -28.37
CA LEU A 10 -0.42 1.44 -27.95
C LEU A 10 -1.22 1.84 -26.70
N ALA A 11 -0.59 2.46 -25.71
CA ALA A 11 -1.27 2.95 -24.51
C ALA A 11 -2.32 4.03 -24.85
N ILE A 12 -2.00 4.99 -25.73
CA ILE A 12 -2.97 6.00 -26.20
C ILE A 12 -4.18 5.34 -26.88
N LYS A 13 -3.93 4.35 -27.74
CA LYS A 13 -5.01 3.61 -28.43
C LYS A 13 -5.88 2.84 -27.43
N ALA A 14 -5.28 2.19 -26.44
CA ALA A 14 -6.00 1.50 -25.37
C ALA A 14 -6.87 2.46 -24.56
N ASN A 15 -6.31 3.60 -24.14
CA ASN A 15 -7.02 4.65 -23.39
C ASN A 15 -8.23 5.19 -24.16
N ARG A 16 -8.10 5.47 -25.46
CA ARG A 16 -9.23 5.89 -26.30
C ARG A 16 -10.32 4.82 -26.43
N ARG A 17 -9.93 3.54 -26.52
CA ARG A 17 -10.89 2.42 -26.56
C ARG A 17 -11.62 2.30 -25.24
N PHE A 18 -10.90 2.43 -24.13
CA PHE A 18 -11.46 2.43 -22.79
C PHE A 18 -12.47 3.56 -22.59
N GLU A 19 -12.14 4.79 -22.97
CA GLU A 19 -13.06 5.93 -22.89
C GLU A 19 -14.36 5.68 -23.65
N ARG A 20 -14.29 5.09 -24.85
CA ARG A 20 -15.49 4.71 -25.61
C ARG A 20 -16.31 3.64 -24.91
N ASN A 21 -15.67 2.67 -24.25
CA ASN A 21 -16.38 1.61 -23.51
C ASN A 21 -17.10 2.19 -22.28
N VAL A 22 -16.43 3.08 -21.53
CA VAL A 22 -17.05 3.77 -20.38
C VAL A 22 -18.19 4.67 -20.84
N TYR A 23 -18.00 5.43 -21.92
CA TYR A 23 -19.06 6.24 -22.50
C TYR A 23 -20.30 5.41 -22.87
N LYS A 24 -20.12 4.28 -23.57
CA LYS A 24 -21.23 3.37 -23.91
C LYS A 24 -21.90 2.79 -22.66
N PHE A 25 -21.12 2.45 -21.64
CA PHE A 25 -21.65 1.99 -20.35
C PHE A 25 -22.52 3.07 -19.69
N LEU A 26 -22.04 4.32 -19.62
CA LEU A 26 -22.79 5.44 -19.04
C LEU A 26 -24.04 5.77 -19.84
N CYS A 27 -23.98 5.78 -21.18
CA CYS A 27 -25.18 5.95 -22.00
C CYS A 27 -26.26 4.92 -21.66
N ARG A 28 -25.85 3.64 -21.59
CA ARG A 28 -26.76 2.55 -21.25
C ARG A 28 -27.33 2.72 -19.84
N TRP A 29 -26.48 3.03 -18.86
CA TRP A 29 -26.91 3.27 -17.48
C TRP A 29 -27.93 4.42 -17.38
N VAL A 30 -27.69 5.53 -18.08
CA VAL A 30 -28.63 6.66 -18.11
C VAL A 30 -29.97 6.26 -18.74
N THR A 31 -29.97 5.53 -19.86
CA THR A 31 -31.20 5.08 -20.55
C THR A 31 -31.96 4.03 -19.73
N GLU A 32 -31.28 3.10 -19.07
CA GLU A 32 -31.93 2.07 -18.24
C GLU A 32 -32.43 2.64 -16.90
N GLY A 33 -31.85 3.74 -16.42
CA GLY A 33 -32.19 4.42 -15.16
C GLY A 33 -33.33 5.44 -15.23
N GLU A 34 -33.98 5.61 -16.40
CA GLU A 34 -34.92 6.70 -16.73
C GLU A 34 -36.03 6.97 -15.68
N ASN A 35 -36.35 6.03 -14.79
CA ASN A 35 -37.35 6.22 -13.73
C ASN A 35 -36.80 6.71 -12.37
N ASN A 36 -35.49 6.65 -12.10
CA ASN A 36 -34.88 7.02 -10.80
C ASN A 36 -33.83 8.14 -10.89
N THR A 37 -33.26 8.40 -12.06
CA THR A 37 -32.25 9.48 -12.29
C THR A 37 -32.88 10.76 -12.82
N LEU A 38 -34.06 11.15 -12.31
CA LEU A 38 -34.72 12.43 -12.60
C LEU A 38 -33.95 13.62 -11.99
N LEU A 39 -32.72 13.83 -12.44
CA LEU A 39 -32.10 15.15 -12.43
C LEU A 39 -32.36 15.74 -13.82
N LEU A 40 -33.41 16.56 -13.90
CA LEU A 40 -33.67 17.49 -14.98
C LEU A 40 -32.35 18.16 -15.41
N PHE A 41 -31.76 17.68 -16.51
CA PHE A 41 -30.52 18.23 -17.01
C PHE A 41 -30.75 19.68 -17.43
N LYS A 42 -30.08 20.64 -16.78
CA LYS A 42 -29.96 22.02 -17.30
C LYS A 42 -28.94 22.13 -18.45
N GLN A 43 -28.46 20.99 -18.97
CA GLN A 43 -27.39 20.92 -19.97
C GLN A 43 -27.63 19.79 -20.99
N PRO A 44 -27.03 19.86 -22.20
CA PRO A 44 -27.15 18.80 -23.20
C PRO A 44 -26.63 17.45 -22.70
N VAL A 45 -27.30 16.35 -23.09
CA VAL A 45 -26.96 14.97 -22.69
C VAL A 45 -25.49 14.62 -22.97
N VAL A 46 -24.93 15.11 -24.10
CA VAL A 46 -23.51 14.89 -24.44
C VAL A 46 -22.57 15.50 -23.39
N LYS A 47 -22.88 16.70 -22.90
CA LYS A 47 -22.10 17.37 -21.86
C LYS A 47 -22.26 16.65 -20.52
N TYR A 48 -23.47 16.24 -20.19
CA TYR A 48 -23.74 15.44 -18.99
C TYR A 48 -22.94 14.13 -18.95
N LEU A 49 -22.96 13.36 -20.05
CA LEU A 49 -22.20 12.11 -20.17
C LEU A 49 -20.69 12.32 -20.04
N ALA A 50 -20.18 13.46 -20.51
CA ALA A 50 -18.78 13.80 -20.42
C ALA A 50 -18.36 14.21 -19.01
N ASP A 51 -19.17 15.00 -18.31
CA ASP A 51 -18.75 15.71 -17.09
C ASP A 51 -19.33 15.13 -15.79
N ASP A 52 -20.59 14.70 -15.78
CA ASP A 52 -21.33 14.45 -14.54
C ASP A 52 -21.82 13.01 -14.40
N ALA A 53 -22.14 12.31 -15.50
CA ALA A 53 -22.77 10.98 -15.45
C ALA A 53 -21.96 9.95 -14.65
N LEU A 54 -20.63 9.98 -14.74
CA LEU A 54 -19.77 9.08 -13.95
C LEU A 54 -19.84 9.42 -12.45
N ARG A 55 -19.84 10.70 -12.08
CA ARG A 55 -19.98 11.11 -10.68
C ARG A 55 -21.32 10.64 -10.13
N ASP A 56 -22.39 10.92 -10.86
CA ASP A 56 -23.76 10.59 -10.44
C ASP A 56 -23.96 9.08 -10.36
N PHE A 57 -23.37 8.30 -11.28
CA PHE A 57 -23.29 6.85 -11.17
C PHE A 57 -22.66 6.41 -9.85
N PHE A 58 -21.51 7.00 -9.46
CA PHE A 58 -20.85 6.69 -8.19
C PHE A 58 -21.67 7.09 -6.96
N LEU A 59 -22.47 8.15 -7.03
CA LEU A 59 -23.30 8.64 -5.93
C LEU A 59 -24.61 7.85 -5.76
N SER A 60 -25.19 7.39 -6.86
CA SER A 60 -26.53 6.77 -6.88
C SER A 60 -26.52 5.24 -6.95
N THR A 61 -25.37 4.64 -7.25
CA THR A 61 -25.24 3.18 -7.38
C THR A 61 -24.69 2.57 -6.10
N HIS A 62 -25.37 1.55 -5.59
CA HIS A 62 -24.84 0.74 -4.50
C HIS A 62 -23.65 -0.09 -5.01
N HIS A 63 -22.44 0.14 -4.47
CA HIS A 63 -21.18 -0.45 -4.93
C HIS A 63 -20.83 -0.19 -6.42
N PRO A 64 -20.61 1.09 -6.82
CA PRO A 64 -20.39 1.48 -8.21
C PRO A 64 -19.15 0.84 -8.84
N MET A 65 -18.07 0.61 -8.08
CA MET A 65 -16.90 -0.11 -8.58
C MET A 65 -17.23 -1.56 -8.96
N GLN A 66 -18.07 -2.25 -8.19
CA GLN A 66 -18.48 -3.62 -8.52
C GLN A 66 -19.33 -3.63 -9.79
N GLU A 67 -20.31 -2.73 -9.88
CA GLU A 67 -21.16 -2.60 -11.07
C GLU A 67 -20.36 -2.26 -12.34
N LEU A 68 -19.39 -1.34 -12.23
CA LEU A 68 -18.51 -0.97 -13.34
C LEU A 68 -17.67 -2.17 -13.83
N LEU A 69 -17.18 -2.99 -12.90
CA LEU A 69 -16.34 -4.16 -13.20
C LEU A 69 -17.11 -5.34 -13.79
N LYS A 70 -18.46 -5.32 -13.79
CA LYS A 70 -19.26 -6.30 -14.56
C LYS A 70 -19.05 -6.15 -16.07
N ASN A 71 -18.69 -4.96 -16.55
CA ASN A 71 -18.31 -4.77 -17.93
C ASN A 71 -16.89 -5.29 -18.15
N GLN A 72 -16.77 -6.45 -18.81
CA GLN A 72 -15.48 -7.11 -19.05
C GLN A 72 -14.44 -6.22 -19.73
N ALA A 73 -14.86 -5.34 -20.65
CA ALA A 73 -13.93 -4.46 -21.36
C ALA A 73 -13.37 -3.35 -20.46
N ILE A 74 -14.20 -2.85 -19.52
CA ILE A 74 -13.77 -1.89 -18.50
C ILE A 74 -12.86 -2.60 -17.47
N ALA A 75 -13.30 -3.75 -16.96
CA ALA A 75 -12.53 -4.55 -16.00
C ALA A 75 -11.16 -4.96 -16.55
N SER A 76 -11.08 -5.42 -17.80
CA SER A 76 -9.81 -5.79 -18.44
C SER A 76 -8.86 -4.61 -18.57
N HIS A 77 -9.36 -3.41 -18.85
CA HIS A 77 -8.52 -2.22 -18.96
C HIS A 77 -8.04 -1.75 -17.58
N LEU A 78 -8.94 -1.67 -16.59
CA LEU A 78 -8.57 -1.26 -15.23
C LEU A 78 -7.62 -2.27 -14.59
N GLY A 79 -7.83 -3.57 -14.79
CA GLY A 79 -6.99 -4.66 -14.28
C GLY A 79 -5.81 -5.06 -15.18
N ARG A 80 -5.47 -4.25 -16.19
CA ARG A 80 -4.42 -4.59 -17.17
C ARG A 80 -3.06 -4.86 -16.51
N SER A 81 -2.23 -5.69 -17.13
CA SER A 81 -0.89 -6.00 -16.59
C SER A 81 0.05 -4.79 -16.71
N VAL A 82 1.12 -4.77 -15.93
CA VAL A 82 2.07 -3.65 -15.89
C VAL A 82 2.76 -3.42 -17.25
N GLU A 83 2.93 -4.46 -18.06
CA GLU A 83 3.52 -4.41 -19.40
C GLU A 83 2.62 -3.66 -20.40
N GLN A 84 1.33 -3.55 -20.10
CA GLN A 84 0.35 -2.82 -20.92
C GLN A 84 0.20 -1.35 -20.50
N VAL A 85 0.95 -0.91 -19.50
CA VAL A 85 0.93 0.45 -18.98
C VAL A 85 2.18 1.17 -19.47
N TYR A 86 1.98 2.29 -20.15
CA TYR A 86 3.07 3.21 -20.40
C TYR A 86 3.28 4.07 -19.16
N PHE A 87 4.47 4.00 -18.58
CA PHE A 87 4.91 4.91 -17.53
C PHE A 87 5.81 5.98 -18.13
N ASP A 88 5.55 7.23 -17.77
CA ASP A 88 6.40 8.34 -18.17
C ASP A 88 7.84 8.12 -17.62
N PRO A 89 8.88 8.19 -18.47
CA PRO A 89 10.24 7.88 -18.05
C PRO A 89 10.86 8.95 -17.14
N ILE A 90 10.31 10.16 -17.12
CA ILE A 90 10.80 11.29 -16.32
C ILE A 90 10.15 11.24 -14.94
N ASN A 91 8.83 11.11 -14.89
CA ASN A 91 8.06 11.22 -13.65
C ASN A 91 7.52 9.88 -13.12
N GLY A 92 7.51 8.80 -13.90
CA GLY A 92 7.02 7.50 -13.47
C GLY A 92 5.50 7.41 -13.33
N GLU A 93 4.74 8.42 -13.74
CA GLU A 93 3.27 8.38 -13.73
C GLU A 93 2.77 7.46 -14.84
N PRO A 94 1.75 6.63 -14.58
CA PRO A 94 1.09 5.87 -15.62
C PRO A 94 0.32 6.81 -16.55
N LEU A 95 0.39 6.57 -17.84
CA LEU A 95 -0.48 7.23 -18.81
C LEU A 95 -1.89 6.64 -18.71
N LEU A 96 -2.73 7.29 -17.91
CA LEU A 96 -4.13 6.91 -17.70
C LEU A 96 -5.06 7.70 -18.62
N ALA A 97 -6.15 7.07 -19.06
CA ALA A 97 -7.26 7.80 -19.68
C ALA A 97 -7.86 8.81 -18.68
N ARG A 98 -8.43 9.92 -19.16
CA ARG A 98 -9.05 10.91 -18.24
C ARG A 98 -10.18 10.27 -17.43
N VAL A 99 -10.99 9.43 -18.07
CA VAL A 99 -12.08 8.73 -17.38
C VAL A 99 -11.56 7.67 -16.39
N GLU A 100 -10.40 7.06 -16.66
CA GLU A 100 -9.76 6.11 -15.75
C GLU A 100 -9.33 6.79 -14.44
N GLN A 101 -8.68 7.96 -14.58
CA GLN A 101 -8.31 8.82 -13.46
C GLN A 101 -9.53 9.18 -12.59
N ARG A 102 -10.63 9.57 -13.23
CA ARG A 102 -11.88 9.92 -12.54
C ARG A 102 -12.50 8.74 -11.80
N ILE A 103 -12.52 7.55 -12.41
CA ILE A 103 -13.03 6.32 -11.76
C ILE A 103 -12.31 6.10 -10.43
N TYR A 104 -10.97 6.14 -10.44
CA TYR A 104 -10.22 5.89 -9.21
C TYR A 104 -10.36 7.01 -8.18
N ASN A 105 -10.42 8.26 -8.61
CA ASN A 105 -10.63 9.41 -7.74
C ASN A 105 -12.01 9.38 -7.07
N LEU A 106 -13.07 9.05 -7.82
CA LEU A 106 -14.41 8.88 -7.29
C LEU A 106 -14.50 7.67 -6.36
N ALA A 107 -13.85 6.55 -6.70
CA ALA A 107 -13.75 5.40 -5.81
C ALA A 107 -13.09 5.76 -4.47
N ARG A 108 -12.07 6.64 -4.47
CA ARG A 108 -11.39 7.13 -3.26
C ARG A 108 -12.27 8.03 -2.38
N ARG A 109 -13.31 8.64 -2.92
CA ARG A 109 -14.27 9.48 -2.17
C ARG A 109 -15.35 8.68 -1.46
N MET A 110 -15.53 7.42 -1.83
CA MET A 110 -16.52 6.56 -1.20
C MET A 110 -16.16 6.28 0.25
N GLU A 111 -17.16 6.16 1.11
CA GLU A 111 -17.01 5.86 2.54
C GLU A 111 -16.32 4.51 2.80
N SER A 112 -16.38 3.58 1.84
CA SER A 112 -15.74 2.27 1.97
C SER A 112 -14.29 2.30 1.47
N GLU A 113 -13.33 2.19 2.39
CA GLU A 113 -11.91 2.04 2.02
C GLU A 113 -11.64 0.78 1.17
N LEU A 114 -12.51 -0.23 1.26
CA LEU A 114 -12.39 -1.48 0.50
C LEU A 114 -12.51 -1.29 -1.01
N THR A 115 -13.05 -0.16 -1.48
CA THR A 115 -13.14 0.16 -2.91
C THR A 115 -12.02 1.08 -3.39
N HIS A 116 -11.13 1.53 -2.50
CA HIS A 116 -10.08 2.48 -2.84
C HIS A 116 -8.93 1.78 -3.55
N VAL A 117 -8.70 2.07 -4.83
CA VAL A 117 -7.57 1.45 -5.54
C VAL A 117 -6.24 2.04 -5.04
N PRO A 118 -5.39 1.28 -4.34
CA PRO A 118 -4.41 1.87 -3.43
C PRO A 118 -3.43 2.85 -4.07
N PHE A 119 -3.07 2.70 -5.34
CA PHE A 119 -2.02 3.54 -5.95
C PHE A 119 -2.49 4.33 -7.15
N ARG A 120 -3.80 4.56 -7.24
CA ARG A 120 -4.39 5.09 -8.46
C ARG A 120 -5.31 6.27 -8.21
N SER A 121 -5.15 7.04 -7.13
CA SER A 121 -6.00 8.20 -6.85
C SER A 121 -5.25 9.38 -6.24
N VAL A 122 -5.73 10.58 -6.55
CA VAL A 122 -5.34 11.86 -5.93
C VAL A 122 -6.11 12.06 -4.62
N GLN A 123 -5.65 12.93 -3.71
CA GLN A 123 -6.39 13.20 -2.47
C GLN A 123 -7.74 13.90 -2.75
N PRO A 124 -8.82 13.61 -2.02
CA PRO A 124 -10.16 14.18 -2.30
C PRO A 124 -10.21 15.71 -2.37
N ASN A 125 -9.43 16.41 -1.54
CA ASN A 125 -9.33 17.88 -1.51
C ASN A 125 -8.56 18.49 -2.71
N LYS A 126 -7.98 17.66 -3.57
CA LYS A 126 -7.23 18.03 -4.78
C LYS A 126 -7.94 17.60 -6.05
N GLN A 127 -9.23 17.31 -5.94
CA GLN A 127 -10.06 16.82 -7.03
C GLN A 127 -11.26 17.75 -7.23
N THR A 128 -11.68 17.97 -8.48
CA THR A 128 -12.94 18.67 -8.81
C THR A 128 -14.15 17.83 -8.40
N GLU A 129 -15.36 18.40 -8.34
CA GLU A 129 -16.58 17.63 -8.03
C GLU A 129 -16.78 16.43 -8.97
N ALA A 130 -16.40 16.57 -10.25
CA ALA A 130 -16.46 15.51 -11.26
C ALA A 130 -15.41 14.39 -11.07
N GLY A 131 -14.46 14.55 -10.14
CA GLY A 131 -13.37 13.62 -9.85
C GLY A 131 -12.11 13.81 -10.70
N ASP A 132 -12.00 14.91 -11.47
CA ASP A 132 -10.74 15.27 -12.15
C ASP A 132 -9.72 15.79 -11.13
N ILE A 133 -8.42 15.76 -11.45
CA ILE A 133 -7.42 16.49 -10.65
C ILE A 133 -7.72 17.99 -10.80
N ALA A 134 -7.87 18.70 -9.68
CA ALA A 134 -8.04 20.14 -9.71
C ALA A 134 -6.73 20.82 -10.14
N ASP A 135 -6.85 21.86 -10.96
CA ASP A 135 -5.69 22.66 -11.37
C ASP A 135 -5.06 23.29 -10.13
N ILE A 136 -3.73 23.23 -10.01
CA ILE A 136 -2.98 23.76 -8.86
C ILE A 136 -3.28 25.24 -8.61
N SER A 137 -3.58 26.01 -9.67
CA SER A 137 -3.97 27.41 -9.58
C SER A 137 -5.29 27.65 -8.83
N THR A 138 -6.14 26.61 -8.72
CA THR A 138 -7.41 26.67 -7.99
C THR A 138 -7.26 26.41 -6.49
N TYR A 139 -6.06 26.03 -6.03
CA TYR A 139 -5.80 25.82 -4.60
C TYR A 139 -5.69 27.17 -3.87
N PRO A 140 -6.13 27.26 -2.58
CA PRO A 140 -6.08 28.49 -1.80
C PRO A 140 -4.71 29.18 -1.87
N ALA A 141 -4.69 30.51 -2.00
CA ALA A 141 -3.46 31.26 -2.27
C ALA A 141 -2.40 31.17 -1.15
N ASP A 142 -2.84 30.93 0.08
CA ASP A 142 -2.03 30.72 1.29
C ASP A 142 -1.57 29.25 1.46
N SER A 143 -1.96 28.36 0.56
CA SER A 143 -1.72 26.92 0.66
C SER A 143 -0.45 26.45 -0.06
N GLU A 144 0.65 27.20 0.02
CA GLU A 144 1.95 26.77 -0.54
C GLU A 144 2.32 25.36 -0.08
N LEU A 145 2.08 25.01 1.19
CA LEU A 145 2.26 23.64 1.69
C LEU A 145 1.40 22.59 0.96
N VAL A 146 0.17 22.92 0.56
CA VAL A 146 -0.72 22.03 -0.22
C VAL A 146 -0.22 21.89 -1.65
N ARG A 147 0.29 22.98 -2.24
CA ARG A 147 0.92 23.01 -3.57
C ARG A 147 2.21 22.18 -3.59
N TYR A 148 3.01 22.23 -2.53
CA TYR A 148 4.25 21.45 -2.36
C TYR A 148 4.04 20.00 -1.89
N ASN A 149 2.84 19.63 -1.41
CA ASN A 149 2.60 18.27 -0.90
C ASN A 149 2.39 17.25 -2.03
N SER A 150 3.07 16.11 -1.89
CA SER A 150 3.00 14.83 -2.63
C SER A 150 1.61 14.19 -2.76
N GLY A 151 0.62 14.92 -3.25
CA GLY A 151 -0.75 14.43 -3.44
C GLY A 151 -1.39 14.84 -4.77
N ASN A 152 -0.65 15.54 -5.64
CA ASN A 152 -1.11 15.95 -6.98
C ASN A 152 -0.85 14.89 -8.06
N TYR A 153 -0.03 13.88 -7.74
CA TYR A 153 0.42 12.86 -8.69
C TYR A 153 -0.24 11.52 -8.35
N PHE A 154 -0.69 10.76 -9.35
CA PHE A 154 -1.41 9.51 -9.14
C PHE A 154 -0.57 8.46 -8.42
N VAL A 155 0.75 8.42 -8.65
CA VAL A 155 1.64 7.48 -7.98
C VAL A 155 2.22 7.99 -6.67
N SER A 156 1.86 9.21 -6.24
CA SER A 156 2.55 9.82 -5.10
C SER A 156 2.24 9.16 -3.77
N ARG A 157 1.01 8.75 -3.49
CA ARG A 157 0.65 8.16 -2.19
C ARG A 157 -0.22 6.91 -2.31
N PRO A 158 0.21 5.77 -1.79
CA PRO A 158 -0.69 4.66 -1.51
C PRO A 158 -1.89 5.00 -0.62
N ALA A 159 -3.01 4.30 -0.83
CA ALA A 159 -3.98 4.00 0.21
C ALA A 159 -3.38 2.89 1.09
N ASN A 160 -2.51 3.32 2.00
CA ASN A 160 -1.70 2.49 2.90
C ASN A 160 -2.43 1.27 3.48
N GLY A 161 -3.72 1.38 3.82
CA GLY A 161 -4.53 0.26 4.33
C GLY A 161 -4.69 -0.89 3.32
N ASN A 162 -4.93 -0.60 2.04
CA ASN A 162 -5.10 -1.65 1.03
C ASN A 162 -3.76 -2.20 0.54
N VAL A 163 -2.68 -1.41 0.61
CA VAL A 163 -1.32 -1.94 0.40
C VAL A 163 -0.95 -2.92 1.50
N PHE A 164 -1.29 -2.55 2.73
CA PHE A 164 -1.07 -3.38 3.89
C PHE A 164 -1.81 -4.71 3.74
N ASP A 165 -3.12 -4.66 3.45
CA ASP A 165 -3.93 -5.87 3.23
C ASP A 165 -3.43 -6.73 2.07
N GLU A 166 -2.90 -6.11 1.02
CA GLU A 166 -2.40 -6.86 -0.12
C GLU A 166 -1.07 -7.55 0.21
N ASN A 167 -0.16 -6.88 0.90
CA ASN A 167 1.08 -7.49 1.35
C ASN A 167 0.83 -8.55 2.45
N SER A 168 -0.17 -8.36 3.32
CA SER A 168 -0.53 -9.35 4.34
C SER A 168 -1.06 -10.64 3.74
N ARG A 169 -1.81 -10.58 2.63
CA ARG A 169 -2.26 -11.80 1.90
C ARG A 169 -1.14 -12.61 1.28
N ARG A 170 0.02 -12.00 1.00
CA ARG A 170 1.19 -12.72 0.49
C ARG A 170 1.97 -13.40 1.60
N CYS A 171 1.78 -12.93 2.83
CA CYS A 171 2.40 -13.47 4.04
C CYS A 171 1.46 -14.48 4.68
N THR A 172 1.09 -15.51 3.92
CA THR A 172 0.40 -16.70 4.41
C THR A 172 1.41 -17.78 4.75
N THR A 173 2.59 -17.41 5.27
CA THR A 173 3.49 -18.41 5.83
C THR A 173 2.71 -19.05 6.97
N GLU A 174 2.24 -20.27 6.70
CA GLU A 174 1.56 -21.11 7.66
C GLU A 174 2.37 -21.08 8.95
N VAL A 175 1.65 -20.87 10.06
CA VAL A 175 2.13 -20.95 11.44
C VAL A 175 2.68 -22.35 11.67
N ASN A 176 3.86 -22.63 11.12
CA ASN A 176 4.49 -23.92 11.17
C ASN A 176 5.49 -23.88 12.33
N GLY A 177 5.10 -24.52 13.43
CA GLY A 177 5.92 -24.64 14.62
C GLY A 177 5.89 -23.35 15.46
N ASN A 178 7.05 -22.74 15.61
CA ASN A 178 7.31 -21.66 16.55
C ASN A 178 7.45 -20.27 15.92
N LEU A 179 7.18 -20.13 14.61
CA LEU A 179 7.16 -18.86 13.90
C LEU A 179 5.72 -18.35 13.70
N HIS A 180 5.49 -17.11 14.12
CA HIS A 180 4.22 -16.41 14.05
C HIS A 180 4.40 -15.13 13.22
N VAL A 181 3.57 -14.96 12.20
CA VAL A 181 3.62 -13.80 11.30
C VAL A 181 2.40 -12.91 11.56
N LEU A 182 2.62 -11.74 12.16
CA LEU A 182 1.59 -10.81 12.60
C LEU A 182 1.44 -9.64 11.61
N PHE A 183 0.78 -9.92 10.48
CA PHE A 183 0.44 -8.93 9.46
C PHE A 183 -1.04 -8.53 9.58
N LYS A 184 -1.39 -7.81 10.65
CA LYS A 184 -2.77 -7.38 10.93
C LYS A 184 -2.92 -5.85 10.98
N ARG A 185 -4.06 -5.35 10.51
CA ARG A 185 -4.41 -3.92 10.62
C ARG A 185 -4.41 -3.52 12.10
N GLY A 186 -3.96 -2.31 12.40
CA GLY A 186 -3.81 -1.81 13.77
C GLY A 186 -2.40 -1.28 14.01
N PHE A 187 -2.05 -1.16 15.28
CA PHE A 187 -0.80 -0.56 15.74
C PHE A 187 0.12 -1.58 16.41
N LEU A 188 1.39 -1.23 16.55
CA LEU A 188 2.41 -2.10 17.13
C LEU A 188 2.02 -2.57 18.53
N GLU A 189 1.58 -1.67 19.40
CA GLU A 189 1.16 -1.97 20.78
C GLU A 189 0.12 -3.11 20.85
N GLU A 190 -0.91 -3.07 19.99
CA GLU A 190 -1.93 -4.12 19.92
C GLU A 190 -1.32 -5.49 19.59
N ARG A 191 -0.34 -5.52 18.67
CA ARG A 191 0.35 -6.76 18.28
C ARG A 191 1.24 -7.28 19.41
N LEU A 192 1.91 -6.39 20.14
CA LEU A 192 2.72 -6.78 21.30
C LEU A 192 1.85 -7.33 22.44
N CYS A 193 0.67 -6.73 22.69
CA CYS A 193 -0.31 -7.27 23.63
C CYS A 193 -0.81 -8.66 23.23
N GLU A 194 -1.09 -8.89 21.94
CA GLU A 194 -1.44 -10.23 21.41
C GLU A 194 -0.33 -11.25 21.68
N ILE A 195 0.95 -10.87 21.52
CA ILE A 195 2.10 -11.73 21.82
C ILE A 195 2.09 -12.14 23.29
N LYS A 196 1.94 -11.19 24.24
CA LYS A 196 1.91 -11.52 25.68
C LYS A 196 0.82 -12.52 26.03
N LEU A 197 -0.38 -12.32 25.49
CA LEU A 197 -1.51 -13.23 25.71
C LEU A 197 -1.22 -14.63 25.16
N LEU A 198 -0.62 -14.71 23.96
CA LEU A 198 -0.24 -15.98 23.35
C LEU A 198 0.86 -16.68 24.15
N MET A 199 1.86 -15.96 24.62
CA MET A 199 2.97 -16.51 25.40
C MET A 199 2.52 -17.04 26.76
N ALA A 200 1.60 -16.35 27.44
CA ALA A 200 0.97 -16.87 28.66
C ALA A 200 0.26 -18.20 28.40
N GLY A 201 -0.51 -18.28 27.30
CA GLY A 201 -1.18 -19.52 26.89
C GLY A 201 -0.23 -20.66 26.54
N LEU A 202 0.93 -20.37 25.92
CA LEU A 202 1.96 -21.37 25.62
C LEU A 202 2.67 -21.88 26.88
N LYS A 203 2.91 -21.00 27.86
CA LYS A 203 3.42 -21.37 29.18
C LYS A 203 2.48 -22.33 29.90
N ASP A 204 1.18 -22.04 29.90
CA ASP A 204 0.16 -22.89 30.52
C ASP A 204 0.08 -24.28 29.85
N GLN A 205 0.45 -24.35 28.56
CA GLN A 205 0.56 -25.60 27.80
C GLN A 205 1.90 -26.34 28.01
N GLY A 206 2.80 -25.80 28.83
CA GLY A 206 4.12 -26.39 29.10
C GLY A 206 5.06 -26.38 27.89
N LYS A 207 4.86 -25.47 26.93
CA LYS A 207 5.80 -25.29 25.82
C LYS A 207 7.10 -24.68 26.35
N THR A 208 8.22 -25.03 25.73
CA THR A 208 9.55 -24.55 26.12
C THR A 208 10.38 -24.03 24.96
N ASP A 209 9.95 -24.28 23.73
CA ASP A 209 10.69 -23.83 22.54
C ASP A 209 10.51 -22.32 22.35
N LEU A 210 11.58 -21.63 21.99
CA LEU A 210 11.55 -20.21 21.64
C LEU A 210 10.51 -19.95 20.54
N GLN A 211 9.76 -18.87 20.70
CA GLN A 211 8.75 -18.40 19.77
C GLN A 211 9.22 -17.15 19.06
N PHE A 212 9.02 -17.09 17.75
CA PHE A 212 9.45 -16.00 16.88
C PHE A 212 8.21 -15.28 16.35
N PHE A 213 8.14 -13.96 16.55
CA PHE A 213 7.03 -13.14 16.09
C PHE A 213 7.54 -12.08 15.12
N VAL A 214 7.28 -12.27 13.83
CA VAL A 214 7.53 -11.24 12.82
C VAL A 214 6.31 -10.36 12.73
N ILE A 215 6.44 -9.09 13.12
CA ILE A 215 5.37 -8.10 13.11
C ILE A 215 5.55 -7.21 11.89
N TYR A 216 4.45 -6.96 11.18
CA TYR A 216 4.34 -5.89 10.21
C TYR A 216 3.12 -5.06 10.56
N SER A 217 3.33 -3.82 10.99
CA SER A 217 2.25 -2.94 11.43
C SER A 217 2.58 -1.47 11.20
N ARG A 218 1.57 -0.62 11.41
CA ARG A 218 1.85 0.79 11.68
C ARG A 218 2.47 0.92 13.04
N HIS A 219 3.28 1.94 13.16
CA HIS A 219 4.04 2.21 14.37
C HIS A 219 3.13 2.64 15.52
N SER A 220 2.31 3.68 15.31
CA SER A 220 1.38 4.18 16.32
C SER A 220 0.13 4.79 15.68
N ALA A 221 -0.87 5.12 16.48
CA ALA A 221 -2.05 5.87 16.03
C ALA A 221 -1.70 7.29 15.53
N HIS A 222 -0.59 7.83 16.02
CA HIS A 222 -0.14 9.19 15.70
C HIS A 222 0.81 9.24 14.50
N GLU A 223 1.48 8.13 14.18
CA GLU A 223 2.46 8.01 13.10
C GLU A 223 1.95 7.06 12.00
N GLY A 224 1.69 7.59 10.80
CA GLY A 224 1.17 6.80 9.67
C GLY A 224 2.20 5.92 8.96
N HIS A 225 3.41 5.81 9.52
CA HIS A 225 4.54 5.07 8.95
C HIS A 225 4.52 3.59 9.36
N PHE A 226 5.09 2.74 8.51
CA PHE A 226 5.10 1.29 8.70
C PHE A 226 6.47 0.80 9.13
N GLY A 227 6.47 -0.25 9.94
CA GLY A 227 7.67 -0.93 10.40
C GLY A 227 7.51 -2.42 10.45
N ALA A 228 8.66 -3.07 10.54
CA ALA A 228 8.74 -4.49 10.82
C ALA A 228 9.51 -4.69 12.12
N SER A 229 9.19 -5.76 12.83
CA SER A 229 10.02 -6.22 13.94
C SER A 229 10.03 -7.73 14.03
N LEU A 230 11.09 -8.27 14.62
CA LEU A 230 11.14 -9.64 15.11
C LEU A 230 11.22 -9.59 16.63
N VAL A 231 10.22 -10.18 17.30
CA VAL A 231 10.22 -10.37 18.74
C VAL A 231 10.44 -11.85 19.03
N ILE A 232 11.47 -12.18 19.80
CA ILE A 232 11.77 -13.55 20.22
C ILE A 232 11.37 -13.69 21.67
N MET A 233 10.49 -14.65 21.96
CA MET A 233 9.95 -14.90 23.30
C MET A 233 10.30 -16.32 23.75
N ASP A 234 10.56 -16.48 25.04
CA ASP A 234 10.67 -17.79 25.68
C ASP A 234 9.38 -18.08 26.46
N PRO A 235 8.63 -19.15 26.16
CA PRO A 235 7.44 -19.51 26.94
C PRO A 235 7.73 -19.75 28.43
N VAL A 236 8.95 -20.12 28.81
CA VAL A 236 9.36 -20.26 30.21
C VAL A 236 9.34 -18.90 30.93
N ASN A 237 9.66 -17.82 30.20
CA ASN A 237 9.63 -16.43 30.67
C ASN A 237 8.78 -15.53 29.75
N PRO A 238 7.44 -15.64 29.79
CA PRO A 238 6.55 -15.03 28.81
C PRO A 238 6.37 -13.52 29.01
N ASP A 239 6.84 -12.97 30.13
CA ASP A 239 6.59 -11.58 30.52
C ASP A 239 7.55 -10.60 29.84
N PHE A 240 8.69 -11.09 29.34
CA PHE A 240 9.73 -10.25 28.74
C PHE A 240 10.40 -10.96 27.54
N PRO A 241 10.62 -10.26 26.41
CA PRO A 241 11.29 -10.84 25.25
C PRO A 241 12.75 -11.19 25.53
N THR A 242 13.24 -12.23 24.87
CA THR A 242 14.66 -12.61 24.88
C THR A 242 15.47 -11.70 23.97
N ARG A 243 14.89 -11.27 22.84
CA ARG A 243 15.54 -10.41 21.84
C ARG A 243 14.49 -9.66 21.02
N VAL A 244 14.77 -8.41 20.66
CA VAL A 244 13.88 -7.61 19.80
C VAL A 244 14.70 -6.93 18.70
N LEU A 245 14.36 -7.20 17.44
CA LEU A 245 14.94 -6.54 16.27
C LEU A 245 13.87 -5.63 15.65
N VAL A 246 14.17 -4.35 15.44
CA VAL A 246 13.26 -3.38 14.83
C VAL A 246 13.82 -2.91 13.50
N CYS A 247 13.00 -2.91 12.45
CA CYS A 247 13.37 -2.48 11.11
C CYS A 247 12.54 -1.25 10.71
N ASP A 248 13.23 -0.15 10.42
CA ASP A 248 12.69 1.03 9.73
C ASP A 248 13.38 1.22 8.37
N THR A 249 12.77 2.01 7.51
CA THR A 249 13.20 2.35 6.15
C THR A 249 13.84 3.74 6.04
N LEU A 250 13.64 4.61 7.03
CA LEU A 250 13.93 6.04 6.93
C LEU A 250 15.29 6.49 7.49
N LEU A 251 16.19 5.55 7.81
CA LEU A 251 17.48 5.91 8.40
C LEU A 251 18.34 6.69 7.38
N LYS A 252 18.89 7.83 7.81
CA LYS A 252 20.09 8.41 7.21
C LYS A 252 21.28 7.85 7.97
N GLU A 253 22.40 7.63 7.29
CA GLU A 253 23.64 7.23 7.96
C GLU A 253 23.88 8.08 9.22
N LEU A 254 24.00 7.36 10.34
CA LEU A 254 24.17 7.67 11.77
C LEU A 254 24.77 9.04 12.18
N PRO A 255 24.52 9.54 13.43
CA PRO A 255 24.26 8.75 14.66
C PRO A 255 22.93 9.01 15.37
N GLN A 256 21.94 9.61 14.71
CA GLN A 256 20.66 9.94 15.37
C GLN A 256 19.53 9.11 14.78
N HIS A 257 18.83 8.37 15.65
CA HIS A 257 17.56 7.77 15.28
C HIS A 257 16.56 8.87 14.91
N PRO A 258 15.68 8.62 13.92
CA PRO A 258 14.64 9.58 13.60
C PRO A 258 13.69 9.77 14.79
N ARG A 259 12.98 10.91 14.83
CA ARG A 259 12.10 11.25 15.97
C ARG A 259 11.05 10.18 16.28
N TRP A 260 10.57 9.47 15.26
CA TRP A 260 9.59 8.40 15.42
C TRP A 260 10.18 7.11 15.98
N TRP A 261 11.50 6.96 16.07
CA TRP A 261 12.12 5.85 16.81
C TRP A 261 11.67 5.81 18.27
N ASN A 262 11.57 6.97 18.91
CA ASN A 262 11.08 7.06 20.28
C ASN A 262 9.61 6.61 20.39
N HIS A 263 8.83 6.67 19.31
CA HIS A 263 7.50 6.08 19.29
C HIS A 263 7.59 4.54 19.31
N PHE A 264 8.53 3.89 18.60
CA PHE A 264 8.76 2.43 18.78
C PHE A 264 9.02 2.07 20.21
N ILE A 265 10.02 2.73 20.77
CA ILE A 265 10.47 2.41 22.12
C ILE A 265 9.31 2.59 23.09
N ALA A 266 8.52 3.66 22.96
CA ALA A 266 7.34 3.88 23.78
C ALA A 266 6.31 2.75 23.64
N GLU A 267 5.98 2.29 22.42
CA GLU A 267 5.01 1.20 22.24
C GLU A 267 5.50 -0.11 22.88
N TYR A 268 6.80 -0.41 22.79
CA TYR A 268 7.39 -1.57 23.49
C TYR A 268 7.37 -1.39 25.01
N SER A 269 7.76 -0.21 25.51
CA SER A 269 7.79 0.09 26.94
C SER A 269 6.39 0.03 27.57
N ASN A 270 5.35 0.44 26.85
CA ASN A 270 3.96 0.34 27.30
C ASN A 270 3.55 -1.12 27.61
N VAL A 271 4.12 -2.09 26.89
CA VAL A 271 3.71 -3.50 26.97
C VAL A 271 4.64 -4.35 27.83
N PHE A 272 5.95 -4.11 27.76
CA PHE A 272 6.99 -4.90 28.44
C PHE A 272 7.72 -4.15 29.55
N GLY A 273 7.40 -2.87 29.78
CA GLY A 273 8.09 -1.99 30.73
C GLY A 273 9.36 -1.37 30.17
N ASP A 274 9.86 -0.32 30.82
CA ASP A 274 10.94 0.54 30.31
C ASP A 274 12.26 -0.19 30.04
N ALA A 275 12.52 -1.31 30.73
CA ALA A 275 13.73 -2.11 30.55
C ALA A 275 13.86 -2.69 29.12
N ILE A 276 12.77 -2.75 28.36
CA ILE A 276 12.80 -3.26 26.98
C ILE A 276 13.68 -2.42 26.05
N ALA A 277 13.83 -1.11 26.35
CA ALA A 277 14.63 -0.20 25.56
C ALA A 277 16.11 -0.63 25.47
N GLU A 278 16.60 -1.39 26.47
CA GLU A 278 17.99 -1.85 26.54
C GLU A 278 18.29 -3.06 25.61
N ILE A 279 17.26 -3.79 25.16
CA ILE A 279 17.42 -4.99 24.31
C ILE A 279 16.89 -4.81 22.89
N ILE A 280 16.34 -3.63 22.56
CA ILE A 280 15.88 -3.33 21.22
C ILE A 280 17.09 -3.02 20.34
N GLU A 281 17.28 -3.86 19.32
CA GLU A 281 18.31 -3.71 18.32
C GLU A 281 17.76 -3.05 17.06
N ASP A 282 18.45 -2.02 16.57
CA ASP A 282 18.12 -1.35 15.32
C ASP A 282 18.66 -2.12 14.12
N LEU A 283 17.75 -2.65 13.32
CA LEU A 283 17.99 -3.39 12.09
C LEU A 283 17.45 -2.63 10.86
N SER A 284 17.37 -1.30 10.96
CA SER A 284 16.83 -0.44 9.91
C SER A 284 17.68 -0.43 8.66
N HIS A 285 17.01 -0.39 7.50
CA HIS A 285 17.66 -0.27 6.19
C HIS A 285 17.36 1.11 5.59
N PRO A 286 18.35 1.82 5.03
CA PRO A 286 18.18 3.19 4.50
C PRO A 286 17.55 3.19 3.09
N LEU A 287 16.38 2.54 2.94
CA LEU A 287 15.70 2.36 1.65
C LEU A 287 14.83 3.56 1.27
N GLN A 288 14.20 4.18 2.25
CA GLN A 288 13.37 5.35 2.05
C GLN A 288 14.20 6.60 2.31
N LYS A 289 14.71 7.22 1.24
CA LYS A 289 15.29 8.56 1.37
C LYS A 289 14.17 9.58 1.49
N VAL A 290 14.07 10.25 2.64
CA VAL A 290 13.38 11.53 2.73
C VAL A 290 14.10 12.48 1.79
N ASN A 291 13.48 12.86 0.68
CA ASN A 291 14.03 13.88 -0.21
C ASN A 291 14.50 15.06 0.64
N ILE A 292 15.78 15.40 0.51
CA ILE A 292 16.31 16.64 1.07
C ILE A 292 15.55 17.76 0.37
N LYS A 293 15.07 18.77 1.13
CA LYS A 293 14.54 20.01 0.55
C LYS A 293 15.51 20.50 -0.53
N GLY A 294 15.10 20.48 -1.80
CA GLY A 294 15.95 20.84 -2.95
C GLY A 294 15.92 19.84 -4.11
N ASP A 295 15.55 18.58 -3.87
CA ASP A 295 15.30 17.63 -4.97
C ASP A 295 14.08 18.08 -5.77
N ALA A 296 14.30 18.62 -6.98
CA ALA A 296 13.24 18.96 -7.91
C ALA A 296 13.00 17.79 -8.89
N PRO A 297 11.77 17.28 -9.02
CA PRO A 297 10.58 17.64 -8.25
C PRO A 297 10.57 17.02 -6.84
N TYR A 298 10.00 17.75 -5.88
CA TYR A 298 9.83 17.30 -4.50
C TYR A 298 8.91 16.07 -4.47
N ARG A 299 9.45 14.92 -4.07
CA ARG A 299 8.70 13.66 -3.98
C ARG A 299 9.13 12.90 -2.75
N HIS A 300 8.31 12.96 -1.71
CA HIS A 300 8.37 11.94 -0.66
C HIS A 300 8.12 10.58 -1.30
N ASP A 301 9.05 9.66 -1.06
CA ASP A 301 8.84 8.27 -1.40
C ASP A 301 7.89 7.68 -0.36
N TRP A 302 6.70 7.25 -0.76
CA TRP A 302 5.68 6.66 0.13
C TRP A 302 5.64 5.13 -0.03
N ASP A 303 6.77 4.53 -0.42
CA ASP A 303 6.92 3.08 -0.57
C ASP A 303 7.24 2.34 0.73
N CYS A 304 7.15 2.99 1.90
CA CYS A 304 7.38 2.31 3.17
C CYS A 304 6.63 0.98 3.32
N PRO A 305 5.37 0.81 2.87
CA PRO A 305 4.72 -0.49 3.00
C PRO A 305 5.44 -1.62 2.24
N TYR A 306 6.08 -1.32 1.10
CA TYR A 306 6.78 -2.31 0.29
C TYR A 306 8.16 -2.66 0.81
N TYR A 307 8.90 -1.64 1.23
CA TYR A 307 10.21 -1.83 1.85
C TYR A 307 10.08 -2.68 3.11
N VAL A 308 9.11 -2.34 3.96
CA VAL A 308 8.87 -3.02 5.21
C VAL A 308 8.32 -4.43 5.00
N ALA A 309 7.42 -4.64 4.04
CA ALA A 309 6.99 -6.00 3.68
C ALA A 309 8.18 -6.87 3.25
N SER A 310 9.15 -6.30 2.52
CA SER A 310 10.38 -7.02 2.16
C SER A 310 11.29 -7.31 3.35
N MET A 311 11.38 -6.40 4.33
CA MET A 311 12.14 -6.65 5.57
C MET A 311 11.50 -7.76 6.38
N ALA A 312 10.17 -7.73 6.55
CA ALA A 312 9.44 -8.75 7.28
C ALA A 312 9.56 -10.13 6.60
N ASN A 313 9.49 -10.20 5.26
CA ASN A 313 9.75 -11.43 4.53
C ASN A 313 11.19 -11.93 4.73
N ALA A 314 12.18 -11.03 4.71
CA ALA A 314 13.57 -11.40 4.97
C ALA A 314 13.76 -11.96 6.38
N LEU A 315 13.11 -11.37 7.40
CA LEU A 315 13.12 -11.90 8.76
C LEU A 315 12.48 -13.29 8.84
N VAL A 316 11.34 -13.50 8.17
CA VAL A 316 10.70 -14.82 8.04
C VAL A 316 11.66 -15.84 7.41
N ASP A 317 12.27 -15.50 6.28
CA ASP A 317 13.18 -16.38 5.56
C ASP A 317 14.41 -16.74 6.40
N LEU A 318 14.95 -15.78 7.16
CA LEU A 318 16.06 -16.01 8.07
C LEU A 318 15.68 -16.87 9.27
N VAL A 319 14.50 -16.68 9.88
CA VAL A 319 14.04 -17.56 10.96
C VAL A 319 13.89 -19.00 10.46
N VAL A 320 13.34 -19.19 9.24
CA VAL A 320 13.12 -20.52 8.66
C VAL A 320 14.42 -21.18 8.22
N SER A 321 15.31 -20.44 7.56
CA SER A 321 16.45 -21.02 6.84
C SER A 321 17.78 -20.86 7.56
N ASN A 322 17.88 -19.93 8.52
CA ASN A 322 19.13 -19.58 9.19
C ASN A 322 18.93 -19.05 10.62
N HIS A 323 18.19 -19.82 11.43
CA HIS A 323 17.84 -19.44 12.81
C HIS A 323 19.04 -19.09 13.71
N HIS A 324 20.22 -19.66 13.44
CA HIS A 324 21.44 -19.42 14.22
C HIS A 324 21.91 -17.97 14.05
N VAL A 325 21.81 -17.40 12.85
CA VAL A 325 22.14 -15.97 12.63
C VAL A 325 21.20 -15.07 13.43
N ILE A 326 19.92 -15.43 13.54
CA ILE A 326 18.93 -14.68 14.32
C ILE A 326 19.17 -14.78 15.84
N LEU A 327 19.59 -15.94 16.33
CA LEU A 327 19.77 -16.16 17.77
C LEU A 327 21.13 -15.70 18.28
N GLU A 328 22.20 -15.95 17.52
CA GLU A 328 23.59 -15.80 17.98
C GLU A 328 24.37 -14.74 17.17
N GLY A 329 23.85 -14.33 16.01
CA GLY A 329 24.51 -13.34 15.16
C GLY A 329 24.41 -11.92 15.72
N THR A 330 25.38 -11.09 15.35
CA THR A 330 25.33 -9.65 15.61
C THR A 330 24.28 -8.97 14.73
N THR A 331 23.86 -7.77 15.10
CA THR A 331 22.96 -6.95 14.27
C THR A 331 23.51 -6.76 12.85
N SER A 332 24.85 -6.67 12.68
CA SER A 332 25.51 -6.58 11.38
C SER A 332 25.37 -7.87 10.56
N ASP A 333 25.54 -9.04 11.18
CA ASP A 333 25.40 -10.33 10.52
C ASP A 333 23.98 -10.53 10.01
N ILE A 334 22.99 -10.21 10.85
CA ILE A 334 21.57 -10.28 10.49
C ILE A 334 21.25 -9.28 9.37
N HIS A 335 21.72 -8.04 9.48
CA HIS A 335 21.49 -7.01 8.47
C HIS A 335 22.04 -7.43 7.10
N ASN A 336 23.26 -7.98 7.05
CA ASN A 336 23.85 -8.47 5.80
C ASN A 336 23.12 -9.70 5.26
N ALA A 337 22.66 -10.61 6.13
CA ALA A 337 21.85 -11.75 5.72
C ALA A 337 20.50 -11.31 5.13
N MET A 338 19.86 -10.29 5.71
CA MET A 338 18.64 -9.69 5.16
C MET A 338 18.90 -9.07 3.79
N LYS A 339 19.99 -8.31 3.62
CA LYS A 339 20.36 -7.75 2.31
C LYS A 339 20.48 -8.82 1.23
N ALA A 340 21.05 -9.98 1.57
CA ALA A 340 21.23 -11.08 0.62
C ALA A 340 19.91 -11.64 0.08
N VAL A 341 18.84 -11.62 0.87
CA VAL A 341 17.50 -12.12 0.47
C VAL A 341 16.57 -11.00 -0.02
N MET A 342 16.79 -9.75 0.37
CA MET A 342 16.05 -8.57 -0.08
C MET A 342 16.47 -8.11 -1.49
N THR A 343 16.45 -9.04 -2.44
CA THR A 343 16.92 -8.87 -3.82
C THR A 343 16.16 -7.81 -4.62
N ASP A 344 15.00 -7.35 -4.14
CA ASP A 344 14.30 -6.20 -4.73
C ASP A 344 15.07 -4.88 -4.52
N TYR A 345 15.80 -4.75 -3.42
CA TYR A 345 16.40 -3.48 -3.00
C TYR A 345 17.92 -3.52 -2.91
N TYR A 346 18.49 -4.72 -2.81
CA TYR A 346 19.93 -4.95 -2.76
C TYR A 346 20.42 -5.73 -3.96
N GLN A 347 21.66 -5.45 -4.35
CA GLN A 347 22.42 -6.17 -5.34
C GLN A 347 23.09 -7.41 -4.72
N PRO A 348 23.61 -8.37 -5.52
CA PRO A 348 24.31 -9.55 -5.00
C PRO A 348 25.56 -9.24 -4.16
N ASP A 349 26.17 -8.06 -4.34
CA ASP A 349 27.28 -7.54 -3.54
C ASP A 349 26.83 -6.82 -2.26
N LEU A 350 25.53 -6.88 -1.93
CA LEU A 350 24.89 -6.26 -0.77
C LEU A 350 24.83 -4.74 -0.81
N GLU A 351 25.16 -4.12 -1.94
CA GLU A 351 24.96 -2.69 -2.15
C GLU A 351 23.50 -2.38 -2.48
N ILE A 352 23.04 -1.19 -2.09
CA ILE A 352 21.67 -0.75 -2.40
C ILE A 352 21.57 -0.49 -3.90
N LYS A 353 20.51 -1.00 -4.52
CA LYS A 353 20.23 -0.72 -5.93
C LYS A 353 20.09 0.77 -6.19
N ASN A 354 20.40 1.17 -7.43
CA ASN A 354 20.23 2.56 -7.81
C ASN A 354 18.74 2.98 -7.74
N ARG A 355 18.51 4.28 -7.60
CA ARG A 355 17.18 4.86 -7.41
C ARG A 355 16.22 4.56 -8.58
N PRO A 356 16.62 4.65 -9.85
CA PRO A 356 15.77 4.24 -10.97
C PRO A 356 15.24 2.80 -10.86
N ASP A 357 16.09 1.85 -10.47
CA ASP A 357 15.74 0.43 -10.36
C ASP A 357 14.72 0.21 -9.23
N ILE A 358 14.98 0.77 -8.04
CA ILE A 358 14.06 0.69 -6.89
C ILE A 358 12.70 1.31 -7.24
N LYS A 359 12.70 2.50 -7.87
CA LYS A 359 11.46 3.16 -8.32
C LYS A 359 10.67 2.28 -9.27
N ARG A 360 11.34 1.63 -10.23
CA ARG A 360 10.70 0.73 -11.19
C ARG A 360 10.09 -0.48 -10.49
N ILE A 361 10.81 -1.10 -9.56
CA ILE A 361 10.35 -2.25 -8.78
C ILE A 361 9.10 -1.87 -7.98
N ASN A 362 9.15 -0.78 -7.22
CA ASN A 362 8.00 -0.34 -6.44
C ASN A 362 6.82 0.04 -7.33
N GLN A 363 7.05 0.73 -8.46
CA GLN A 363 6.00 1.03 -9.43
C GLN A 363 5.29 -0.25 -9.93
N VAL A 364 6.03 -1.33 -10.19
CA VAL A 364 5.44 -2.63 -10.56
C VAL A 364 4.61 -3.19 -9.41
N LYS A 365 5.16 -3.23 -8.19
CA LYS A 365 4.45 -3.72 -6.99
C LYS A 365 3.14 -2.95 -6.79
N ARG A 366 3.18 -1.61 -6.86
CA ARG A 366 2.02 -0.71 -6.82
C ARG A 366 0.94 -1.03 -7.83
N TRP A 367 1.36 -1.23 -9.07
CA TRP A 367 0.43 -1.56 -10.13
C TRP A 367 -0.28 -2.89 -9.84
N ASN A 368 0.49 -3.90 -9.45
CA ASN A 368 0.00 -5.24 -9.16
C ASN A 368 -0.92 -5.29 -7.93
N SER A 369 -0.59 -4.58 -6.85
CA SER A 369 -1.48 -4.48 -5.67
C SER A 369 -2.84 -3.85 -6.04
N GLY A 370 -2.82 -2.83 -6.91
CA GLY A 370 -4.06 -2.26 -7.46
C GLY A 370 -4.86 -3.25 -8.31
N CYS A 371 -4.20 -4.05 -9.16
CA CYS A 371 -4.85 -5.09 -9.95
C CYS A 371 -5.45 -6.21 -9.08
N ALA A 372 -4.75 -6.62 -8.03
CA ALA A 372 -5.24 -7.61 -7.08
C ALA A 372 -6.53 -7.13 -6.41
N LEU A 373 -6.55 -5.89 -5.91
CA LEU A 373 -7.77 -5.33 -5.30
C LEU A 373 -8.93 -5.25 -6.30
N LEU A 374 -8.70 -4.76 -7.52
CA LEU A 374 -9.74 -4.72 -8.56
C LEU A 374 -10.29 -6.12 -8.87
N THR A 375 -9.41 -7.13 -8.88
CA THR A 375 -9.81 -8.52 -9.06
C THR A 375 -10.69 -9.00 -7.92
N ASP A 376 -10.38 -8.65 -6.67
CA ASP A 376 -11.18 -9.07 -5.52
C ASP A 376 -12.54 -8.36 -5.44
N ILE A 377 -12.57 -7.05 -5.75
CA ILE A 377 -13.82 -6.31 -5.93
C ILE A 377 -14.66 -7.00 -7.02
N GLY A 378 -14.03 -7.42 -8.12
CA GLY A 378 -14.65 -8.18 -9.20
C GLY A 378 -15.13 -9.58 -8.79
N LYS A 379 -14.38 -10.32 -7.95
CA LYS A 379 -14.73 -11.67 -7.50
C LYS A 379 -15.90 -11.69 -6.51
N TYR A 380 -16.05 -10.64 -5.70
CA TYR A 380 -17.21 -10.48 -4.82
C TYR A 380 -18.55 -10.50 -5.60
N ILE A 381 -18.52 -10.16 -6.90
CA ILE A 381 -19.64 -10.23 -7.85
C ILE A 381 -20.08 -11.68 -8.11
N SER A 382 -19.15 -12.64 -8.08
CA SER A 382 -19.43 -14.04 -8.43
C SER A 382 -19.93 -14.89 -7.26
N THR A 383 -19.69 -14.46 -6.01
CA THR A 383 -20.01 -15.25 -4.81
C THR A 383 -21.24 -14.78 -4.04
N LYS A 384 -21.76 -13.57 -4.30
CA LYS A 384 -23.00 -13.05 -3.70
C LYS A 384 -24.22 -12.97 -4.64
N SER A 385 -24.17 -13.63 -5.79
CA SER A 385 -25.34 -13.83 -6.68
C SER A 385 -26.31 -14.93 -6.19
N LEU A 386 -26.38 -15.19 -4.88
CA LEU A 386 -27.47 -15.94 -4.25
C LEU A 386 -28.36 -14.96 -3.49
N PRO A 387 -29.68 -14.94 -3.75
CA PRO A 387 -30.57 -13.95 -3.18
C PRO A 387 -30.71 -14.18 -1.68
N TYR A 388 -30.57 -13.12 -0.88
CA TYR A 388 -31.24 -13.07 0.40
C TYR A 388 -32.75 -13.16 0.12
N LYS A 389 -33.34 -14.32 0.39
CA LYS A 389 -34.77 -14.41 0.63
C LYS A 389 -35.06 -13.67 1.92
N VAL A 390 -35.99 -12.73 1.84
CA VAL A 390 -36.64 -12.00 2.94
C VAL A 390 -37.11 -12.98 4.01
#